data_AF-A0A2N9NFS4-F1
#
_entry.id   AF-A0A2N9NFS4-F1
#
_cell.length_a   1.000
_cell.length_b   1.000
_cell.length_c   1.000
_cell.angle_alpha   90.00
_cell.angle_beta   90.00
_cell.angle_gamma   90.00
#
_symmetry.space_group_name_H-M   'P 1'
#
loop_
_entity.id
_entity.type
_entity.pdbx_description
1 polymer ?
#
loop_
_entity_poly.entity_id
_entity_poly.type
_entity_poly.pdbx_seq_one_letter_code
_entity_poly.pdbx_strand_id
1 'polypeptide(L)'
;MSDNVSANVLFHFTSSIDHLESILRDGFFPHYCPEYTLGPEDRRAASKGQPPASAIPMVCFCDLPLALIRKHHKLYGPYGIGLTKGWGLQHRVAPVIYTHLNAQTHRPVLQLAADEEAPPELRLLAAYVKPFRGRVWRNGRCRRRSVRFYDEREWRYVPAVDPRQIFLAWNAYNIITSPSGGGLSSGSRAKAHCLFLPGLFHT
;
A
#
# COMPACT_ATOMS: atom_id res chain seq x y z
N MET A 1 27.12 11.46 14.99
CA MET A 1 26.09 10.80 14.16
C MET A 1 24.85 11.68 14.26
N SER A 2 24.31 12.17 13.14
CA SER A 2 23.05 12.93 13.20
C SER A 2 21.91 11.93 13.43
N ASP A 3 21.28 11.98 14.60
CA ASP A 3 20.16 11.12 14.97
C ASP A 3 18.89 11.52 14.20
N ASN A 4 18.87 11.24 12.90
CA ASN A 4 17.70 11.49 12.06
C ASN A 4 16.66 10.40 12.30
N VAL A 5 15.44 10.83 12.64
CA VAL A 5 14.29 9.93 12.91
C VAL A 5 13.87 9.13 11.67
N SER A 6 14.07 9.70 10.48
CA SER A 6 13.80 9.06 9.18
C SER A 6 15.07 8.50 8.54
N ALA A 7 14.95 7.44 7.75
CA ALA A 7 16.08 6.88 7.01
C ALA A 7 16.43 7.73 5.77
N ASN A 8 17.59 7.52 5.17
CA ASN A 8 17.91 8.03 3.82
C ASN A 8 17.51 7.02 2.72
N VAL A 9 16.85 5.93 3.12
CA VAL A 9 16.53 4.77 2.30
C VAL A 9 15.05 4.43 2.47
N LEU A 10 14.37 4.13 1.37
CA LEU A 10 13.04 3.55 1.33
C LEU A 10 13.17 2.05 1.10
N PHE A 11 12.58 1.25 2.00
CA PHE A 11 12.64 -0.20 1.91
C PHE A 11 11.32 -0.78 1.39
N HIS A 12 11.40 -1.71 0.44
CA HIS A 12 10.28 -2.54 0.02
C HIS A 12 10.54 -3.99 0.44
N PHE A 13 9.54 -4.65 1.02
CA PHE A 13 9.64 -6.03 1.50
C PHE A 13 8.64 -6.95 0.79
N THR A 14 9.07 -8.18 0.52
CA THR A 14 8.27 -9.22 -0.11
C THR A 14 8.48 -10.57 0.58
N SER A 15 7.49 -11.45 0.46
CA SER A 15 7.51 -12.79 1.05
C SER A 15 8.18 -13.85 0.19
N SER A 16 8.46 -13.57 -1.09
CA SER A 16 9.07 -14.50 -2.04
C SER A 16 10.33 -13.90 -2.66
N ILE A 17 11.38 -14.71 -2.81
CA ILE A 17 12.59 -14.32 -3.54
C ILE A 17 12.29 -14.08 -5.02
N ASP A 18 11.42 -14.90 -5.62
CA ASP A 18 11.00 -14.75 -7.03
C ASP A 18 10.38 -13.38 -7.29
N HIS A 19 9.64 -12.84 -6.31
CA HIS A 19 9.10 -11.49 -6.41
C HIS A 19 10.20 -10.42 -6.36
N LEU A 20 11.23 -10.61 -5.52
CA LEU A 20 12.36 -9.70 -5.48
C LEU A 20 13.15 -9.74 -6.79
N GLU A 21 13.40 -10.93 -7.34
CA GLU A 21 14.06 -11.09 -8.65
C GLU A 21 13.25 -10.44 -9.78
N SER A 22 11.93 -10.63 -9.78
CA SER A 22 11.02 -9.96 -10.71
C SER A 22 11.10 -8.43 -10.59
N ILE A 23 11.15 -7.88 -9.36
CA ILE A 23 11.32 -6.44 -9.14
C ILE A 23 12.66 -5.95 -9.70
N LEU A 24 13.74 -6.71 -9.52
CA LEU A 24 15.06 -6.33 -10.02
C LEU A 24 15.11 -6.34 -11.55
N ARG A 25 14.45 -7.30 -12.19
CA ARG A 25 14.41 -7.43 -13.66
C ARG A 25 13.45 -6.45 -14.32
N ASP A 26 12.24 -6.35 -13.78
CA ASP A 26 11.10 -5.74 -14.46
C ASP A 26 10.65 -4.41 -13.81
N GLY A 27 11.18 -4.06 -12.63
CA GLY A 27 10.79 -2.91 -11.83
C GLY A 27 9.60 -3.20 -10.88
N PHE A 28 9.12 -2.17 -10.18
CA PHE A 28 7.99 -2.31 -9.27
C PHE A 28 6.65 -2.16 -9.98
N PHE A 29 5.81 -3.17 -9.82
CA PHE A 29 4.44 -3.14 -10.32
C PHE A 29 3.44 -2.90 -9.19
N PRO A 30 2.47 -1.98 -9.38
CA PRO A 30 1.40 -1.80 -8.41
C PRO A 30 0.54 -3.08 -8.29
N HIS A 31 0.25 -3.45 -7.05
CA HIS A 31 -0.66 -4.53 -6.72
C HIS A 31 -1.89 -3.99 -6.00
N TYR A 32 -3.06 -4.56 -6.26
CA TYR A 32 -4.26 -4.28 -5.49
C TYR A 32 -4.08 -4.80 -4.06
N CYS A 33 -4.00 -3.88 -3.12
CA CYS A 33 -3.84 -4.13 -1.70
C CYS A 33 -5.16 -3.86 -0.98
N PRO A 34 -5.83 -4.88 -0.41
CA PRO A 34 -7.00 -4.67 0.41
C PRO A 34 -6.61 -3.98 1.72
N GLU A 35 -7.16 -2.79 1.96
CA GLU A 35 -6.92 -2.01 3.19
C GLU A 35 -8.26 -1.60 3.81
N TYR A 36 -8.37 -1.71 5.14
CA TYR A 36 -9.50 -1.10 5.84
C TYR A 36 -9.32 0.43 5.84
N THR A 37 -10.26 1.13 5.22
CA THR A 37 -10.25 2.60 5.12
C THR A 37 -10.75 3.27 6.40
N LEU A 38 -10.90 4.60 6.35
CA LEU A 38 -11.47 5.39 7.44
C LEU A 38 -12.99 5.23 7.59
N GLY A 39 -13.64 4.59 6.60
CA GLY A 39 -15.08 4.42 6.52
C GLY A 39 -15.69 3.66 7.69
N PRO A 40 -16.93 3.99 8.11
CA PRO A 40 -17.63 3.26 9.16
C PRO A 40 -17.92 1.81 8.75
N GLU A 41 -18.06 1.52 7.44
CA GLU A 41 -18.23 0.18 6.90
C GLU A 41 -17.01 -0.70 7.17
N ASP A 42 -15.82 -0.25 6.81
CA ASP A 42 -14.58 -0.97 7.06
C ASP A 42 -14.29 -1.16 8.56
N ARG A 43 -14.68 -0.20 9.40
CA ARG A 43 -14.59 -0.36 10.85
C ARG A 43 -15.48 -1.50 11.35
N ARG A 44 -16.71 -1.61 10.84
CA ARG A 44 -17.64 -2.69 11.17
C ARG A 44 -17.16 -4.03 10.59
N ALA A 45 -16.62 -4.03 9.37
CA ALA A 45 -16.07 -5.22 8.76
C ALA A 45 -14.89 -5.75 9.58
N ALA A 46 -13.94 -4.88 9.93
CA ALA A 46 -12.79 -5.22 10.75
C ALA A 46 -13.18 -5.77 12.14
N SER A 47 -14.23 -5.24 12.78
CA SER A 47 -14.69 -5.75 14.09
C SER A 47 -15.27 -7.16 13.98
N LYS A 48 -16.00 -7.44 12.89
CA LYS A 48 -16.56 -8.76 12.56
C LYS A 48 -15.56 -9.73 11.91
N GLY A 49 -14.34 -9.27 11.61
CA GLY A 49 -13.34 -10.07 10.91
C GLY A 49 -13.68 -10.31 9.44
N GLN A 50 -14.51 -9.47 8.85
CA GLN A 50 -14.89 -9.45 7.44
C GLN A 50 -13.88 -8.66 6.60
N PRO A 51 -13.77 -8.93 5.30
CA PRO A 51 -12.84 -8.22 4.42
C PRO A 51 -13.13 -6.72 4.30
N PRO A 52 -12.14 -5.92 3.89
CA PRO A 52 -12.35 -4.51 3.59
C PRO A 52 -13.25 -4.33 2.37
N ALA A 53 -13.87 -3.16 2.24
CA ALA A 53 -14.78 -2.81 1.15
C ALA A 53 -14.07 -2.70 -0.21
N SER A 54 -12.79 -2.34 -0.23
CA SER A 54 -12.03 -2.11 -1.46
C SER A 54 -10.55 -2.49 -1.34
N ALA A 55 -9.88 -2.57 -2.49
CA ALA A 55 -8.44 -2.67 -2.63
C ALA A 55 -7.88 -1.51 -3.46
N ILE A 56 -6.70 -1.02 -3.09
CA ILE A 56 -6.03 0.10 -3.75
C ILE A 56 -4.82 -0.43 -4.53
N PRO A 57 -4.65 -0.07 -5.82
CA PRO A 57 -3.45 -0.45 -6.55
C PRO A 57 -2.28 0.41 -6.06
N MET A 58 -1.23 -0.20 -5.51
CA MET A 58 -0.08 0.57 -5.02
C MET A 58 1.22 -0.23 -4.95
N VAL A 59 2.32 0.51 -4.87
CA VAL A 59 3.63 0.00 -4.41
C VAL A 59 3.95 0.71 -3.10
N CYS A 60 4.17 -0.07 -2.04
CA CYS A 60 4.45 0.45 -0.70
C CYS A 60 5.94 0.30 -0.34
N PHE A 61 6.47 1.28 0.36
CA PHE A 61 7.81 1.33 0.92
C PHE A 61 7.70 1.78 2.39
N CYS A 62 8.69 1.47 3.22
CA CYS A 62 8.82 2.02 4.56
C CYS A 62 10.10 2.86 4.69
N ASP A 63 9.96 4.03 5.31
CA ASP A 63 11.03 4.95 5.67
C ASP A 63 11.46 4.70 7.13
N LEU A 64 12.18 3.60 7.34
CA LEU A 64 12.58 3.14 8.66
C LEU A 64 14.08 2.92 8.75
N PRO A 65 14.75 3.37 9.84
CA PRO A 65 16.12 2.97 10.15
C PRO A 65 16.25 1.44 10.18
N LEU A 66 17.36 0.91 9.66
CA LEU A 66 17.61 -0.53 9.55
C LEU A 66 17.44 -1.28 10.88
N ALA A 67 17.79 -0.65 12.01
CA ALA A 67 17.60 -1.20 13.34
C ALA A 67 16.12 -1.49 13.69
N LEU A 68 15.17 -0.71 13.12
CA LEU A 68 13.73 -0.81 13.37
C LEU A 68 13.01 -1.74 12.37
N ILE A 69 13.69 -2.15 11.30
CA ILE A 69 13.15 -3.01 10.25
C ILE A 69 12.87 -4.44 10.73
N ARG A 70 13.55 -4.93 11.78
CA ARG A 70 13.35 -6.31 12.28
C ARG A 70 11.90 -6.64 12.65
N LYS A 71 11.11 -5.63 13.08
CA LYS A 71 9.67 -5.80 13.35
C LYS A 71 8.84 -5.95 12.06
N HIS A 72 9.28 -5.35 10.96
CA HIS A 72 8.62 -5.35 9.66
C HIS A 72 8.89 -6.64 8.86
N HIS A 73 10.09 -7.23 8.96
CA HIS A 73 10.39 -8.55 8.39
C HIS A 73 9.36 -9.63 8.78
N LYS A 74 8.92 -9.63 10.05
CA LYS A 74 7.91 -10.59 10.53
C LYS A 74 6.53 -10.40 9.91
N LEU A 75 6.22 -9.19 9.45
CA LEU A 75 4.92 -8.88 8.87
C LEU A 75 4.94 -9.05 7.35
N TYR A 76 5.97 -8.52 6.67
CA TYR A 76 5.97 -8.39 5.20
C TYR A 76 6.71 -9.48 4.45
N GLY A 77 7.74 -10.10 5.06
CA GLY A 77 8.52 -11.16 4.45
C GLY A 77 10.02 -11.00 4.73
N PRO A 78 10.81 -12.05 4.45
CA PRO A 78 12.23 -12.05 4.77
C PRO A 78 13.09 -11.37 3.70
N TYR A 79 12.54 -11.02 2.54
CA TYR A 79 13.26 -10.41 1.43
C TYR A 79 12.91 -8.94 1.30
N GLY A 80 13.89 -8.10 0.99
CA GLY A 80 13.65 -6.68 0.75
C GLY A 80 14.75 -6.00 -0.03
N ILE A 81 14.40 -4.86 -0.61
CA ILE A 81 15.28 -3.97 -1.36
C ILE A 81 15.20 -2.57 -0.78
N GLY A 82 16.36 -1.92 -0.63
CA GLY A 82 16.46 -0.53 -0.19
C GLY A 82 16.84 0.38 -1.36
N LEU A 83 16.10 1.48 -1.52
CA LEU A 83 16.34 2.49 -2.55
C LEU A 83 16.62 3.84 -1.89
N THR A 84 17.41 4.69 -2.53
CA THR A 84 17.65 6.03 -1.99
C THR A 84 16.34 6.82 -1.95
N LYS A 85 16.17 7.69 -0.95
CA LYS A 85 15.03 8.62 -0.95
C LYS A 85 14.96 9.48 -2.20
N GLY A 86 16.12 9.87 -2.75
CA GLY A 86 16.20 10.60 -4.02
C GLY A 86 15.53 9.85 -5.16
N TRP A 87 15.75 8.54 -5.28
CA TRP A 87 15.03 7.70 -6.26
C TRP A 87 13.52 7.77 -6.04
N GLY A 88 13.05 7.62 -4.80
CA GLY A 88 11.62 7.67 -4.48
C GLY A 88 10.97 9.00 -4.88
N LEU A 89 11.64 10.12 -4.59
CA LEU A 89 11.17 11.46 -4.96
C LEU A 89 11.08 11.63 -6.49
N GLN A 90 12.07 11.15 -7.24
CA GLN A 90 12.07 11.19 -8.71
C GLN A 90 10.93 10.34 -9.31
N HIS A 91 10.51 9.28 -8.62
CA HIS A 91 9.49 8.34 -9.06
C HIS A 91 8.11 8.59 -8.45
N ARG A 92 7.87 9.79 -7.91
CA ARG A 92 6.57 10.22 -7.33
C ARG A 92 6.08 9.34 -6.17
N VAL A 93 7.00 8.64 -5.50
CA VAL A 93 6.69 7.95 -4.25
C VAL A 93 6.52 9.03 -3.17
N ALA A 94 5.40 9.01 -2.47
CA ALA A 94 5.07 10.04 -1.48
C ALA A 94 4.71 9.42 -0.11
N PRO A 95 4.98 10.13 1.00
CA PRO A 95 4.63 9.67 2.33
C PRO A 95 3.11 9.57 2.50
N VAL A 96 2.68 8.55 3.23
CA VAL A 96 1.27 8.37 3.64
C VAL A 96 0.92 9.37 4.73
N ILE A 97 -0.28 9.95 4.62
CA ILE A 97 -0.87 10.82 5.63
C ILE A 97 -1.61 9.94 6.64
N TYR A 98 -1.28 10.07 7.91
CA TYR A 98 -1.96 9.34 8.97
C TYR A 98 -2.99 10.22 9.68
N THR A 99 -4.18 9.69 9.91
CA THR A 99 -5.24 10.37 10.66
C THR A 99 -5.91 9.43 11.67
N HIS A 100 -6.72 9.95 12.58
CA HIS A 100 -7.48 9.16 13.54
C HIS A 100 -8.86 9.77 13.78
N LEU A 101 -9.77 9.01 14.38
CA LEU A 101 -11.20 9.39 14.51
C LEU A 101 -11.46 10.75 15.15
N ASN A 102 -10.58 11.14 16.08
CA ASN A 102 -10.70 12.40 16.82
C ASN A 102 -9.91 13.55 16.17
N ALA A 103 -9.24 13.32 15.03
CA ALA A 103 -8.50 14.37 14.32
C ALA A 103 -9.46 15.25 13.53
N GLN A 104 -9.15 16.55 13.44
CA GLN A 104 -9.90 17.48 12.58
C GLN A 104 -9.89 17.05 11.10
N THR A 105 -8.83 16.35 10.68
CA THR A 105 -8.66 15.82 9.31
C THR A 105 -9.52 14.60 9.01
N HIS A 106 -10.11 13.92 10.00
CA HIS A 106 -10.84 12.68 9.78
C HIS A 106 -12.09 12.87 8.92
N ARG A 107 -12.93 13.86 9.27
CA ARG A 107 -14.19 14.11 8.56
C ARG A 107 -13.97 14.58 7.12
N PRO A 108 -13.10 15.58 6.84
CA PRO A 108 -12.84 16.01 5.46
C PRO A 108 -12.31 14.88 4.57
N VAL A 109 -11.37 14.07 5.06
CA VAL A 109 -10.84 12.94 4.29
C VAL A 109 -11.92 11.89 4.04
N LEU A 110 -12.75 11.59 5.05
CA LEU A 110 -13.83 10.62 4.89
C LEU A 110 -14.85 11.08 3.84
N GLN A 111 -15.23 12.36 3.85
CA GLN A 111 -16.10 12.94 2.84
C GLN A 111 -15.49 12.81 1.45
N LEU A 112 -14.21 13.11 1.31
CA LEU A 112 -13.51 13.02 0.04
C LEU A 112 -13.39 11.59 -0.49
N ALA A 113 -13.21 10.61 0.39
CA ALA A 113 -13.14 9.21 0.02
C ALA A 113 -14.51 8.63 -0.39
N ALA A 114 -15.59 9.15 0.18
CA ALA A 114 -16.96 8.71 -0.07
C ALA A 114 -17.64 9.41 -1.26
N ASP A 115 -17.09 10.55 -1.69
CA ASP A 115 -17.62 11.31 -2.82
C ASP A 115 -17.13 10.69 -4.15
N GLU A 116 -17.99 9.92 -4.80
CA GLU A 116 -17.70 9.29 -6.08
C GLU A 116 -17.57 10.29 -7.23
N GLU A 117 -18.21 11.45 -7.09
CA GLU A 117 -18.21 12.56 -8.05
C GLU A 117 -17.05 13.54 -7.82
N ALA A 118 -16.31 13.39 -6.72
CA ALA A 118 -15.14 14.20 -6.45
C ALA A 118 -14.12 14.09 -7.59
N PRO A 119 -13.42 15.20 -7.93
CA PRO A 119 -12.36 15.18 -8.92
C PRO A 119 -11.37 14.04 -8.66
N PRO A 120 -11.00 13.30 -9.72
CA PRO A 120 -9.96 12.29 -9.72
C PRO A 120 -8.77 12.50 -8.79
N GLU A 121 -8.18 13.69 -8.85
CA GLU A 121 -6.98 14.08 -8.13
C GLU A 121 -7.23 14.16 -6.62
N LEU A 122 -8.45 14.52 -6.23
CA LEU A 122 -8.85 14.53 -4.83
C LEU A 122 -9.16 13.11 -4.33
N ARG A 123 -9.76 12.24 -5.15
CA ARG A 123 -9.93 10.83 -4.80
C ARG A 123 -8.58 10.11 -4.65
N LEU A 124 -7.57 10.49 -5.45
CA LEU A 124 -6.20 10.03 -5.28
C LEU A 124 -5.65 10.39 -3.89
N LEU A 125 -5.94 11.60 -3.37
CA LEU A 125 -5.51 12.00 -2.03
C LEU A 125 -6.02 11.03 -0.96
N ALA A 126 -7.26 10.55 -1.08
CA ALA A 126 -7.82 9.58 -0.13
C ALA A 126 -7.05 8.24 -0.12
N ALA A 127 -6.48 7.81 -1.26
CA ALA A 127 -5.63 6.62 -1.35
C ALA A 127 -4.26 6.78 -0.65
N TYR A 128 -3.87 8.02 -0.34
CA TYR A 128 -2.68 8.35 0.46
C TYR A 128 -2.98 8.55 1.94
N VAL A 129 -4.23 8.38 2.39
CA VAL A 129 -4.57 8.49 3.81
C VAL A 129 -4.79 7.11 4.44
N LYS A 130 -4.13 6.88 5.59
CA LYS A 130 -4.25 5.66 6.38
C LYS A 130 -4.70 5.98 7.81
N PRO A 131 -5.50 5.13 8.47
CA PRO A 131 -5.71 5.28 9.91
C PRO A 131 -4.38 5.19 10.67
N PHE A 132 -4.23 5.92 11.76
CA PHE A 132 -3.06 5.89 12.63
C PHE A 132 -2.82 4.49 13.24
N ARG A 133 -3.93 3.79 13.51
CA ARG A 133 -3.96 2.45 14.08
C ARG A 133 -5.24 1.74 13.60
N GLY A 134 -5.15 0.45 13.33
CA GLY A 134 -6.32 -0.36 12.94
C GLY A 134 -6.01 -1.86 12.92
N ARG A 135 -6.96 -2.65 12.41
CA ARG A 135 -6.72 -4.07 12.11
C ARG A 135 -6.20 -4.20 10.68
N VAL A 136 -5.59 -5.33 10.38
CA VAL A 136 -5.00 -5.60 9.05
C VAL A 136 -5.71 -6.79 8.42
N TRP A 137 -6.14 -6.63 7.17
CA TRP A 137 -6.56 -7.75 6.34
C TRP A 137 -5.37 -8.29 5.55
N ARG A 138 -5.06 -9.58 5.68
CA ARG A 138 -3.97 -10.20 4.92
C ARG A 138 -4.18 -11.71 4.80
N ASN A 139 -3.84 -12.30 3.66
CA ASN A 139 -3.97 -13.73 3.38
C ASN A 139 -5.39 -14.26 3.70
N GLY A 140 -6.41 -13.51 3.29
CA GLY A 140 -7.83 -13.86 3.49
C GLY A 140 -8.31 -13.79 4.94
N ARG A 141 -7.56 -13.16 5.85
CA ARG A 141 -7.90 -13.11 7.28
C ARG A 141 -7.69 -11.72 7.87
N CYS A 142 -8.61 -11.30 8.73
CA CYS A 142 -8.42 -10.15 9.60
C CYS A 142 -7.53 -10.53 10.78
N ARG A 143 -6.41 -9.82 10.97
CA ARG A 143 -5.57 -10.00 12.16
C ARG A 143 -6.32 -9.51 13.40
N ARG A 144 -6.27 -10.32 14.47
CA ARG A 144 -6.93 -10.02 15.75
C ARG A 144 -6.35 -8.79 16.46
N ARG A 145 -5.03 -8.65 16.43
CA ARG A 145 -4.33 -7.53 17.08
C ARG A 145 -4.31 -6.31 16.17
N SER A 146 -4.58 -5.16 16.78
CA SER A 146 -4.45 -3.89 16.10
C SER A 146 -2.98 -3.50 15.95
N VAL A 147 -2.62 -3.00 14.77
CA VAL A 147 -1.30 -2.50 14.40
C VAL A 147 -1.34 -0.97 14.40
N ARG A 148 -0.28 -0.34 14.91
CA ARG A 148 -0.07 1.10 14.77
C ARG A 148 0.60 1.36 13.43
N PHE A 149 -0.21 1.67 12.41
CA PHE A 149 0.26 1.92 11.04
C PHE A 149 1.23 3.09 10.94
N TYR A 150 1.15 4.06 11.85
CA TYR A 150 2.10 5.17 11.91
C TYR A 150 3.57 4.71 12.09
N ASP A 151 3.78 3.58 12.76
CA ASP A 151 5.12 3.02 12.96
C ASP A 151 5.68 2.39 11.67
N GLU A 152 4.86 2.22 10.62
CA GLU A 152 5.29 1.72 9.31
C GLU A 152 6.02 2.79 8.50
N ARG A 153 5.83 4.08 8.84
CA ARG A 153 6.40 5.23 8.11
C ARG A 153 6.28 5.03 6.59
N GLU A 154 5.07 4.69 6.18
CA GLU A 154 4.81 4.21 4.84
C GLU A 154 4.95 5.35 3.83
N TRP A 155 5.61 5.04 2.73
CA TRP A 155 5.64 5.81 1.51
C TRP A 155 5.02 4.94 0.43
N ARG A 156 4.18 5.50 -0.44
CA ARG A 156 3.55 4.71 -1.50
C ARG A 156 3.55 5.45 -2.83
N TYR A 157 3.49 4.66 -3.89
CA TYR A 157 3.13 5.11 -5.21
C TYR A 157 1.78 4.47 -5.56
N VAL A 158 0.79 5.32 -5.83
CA VAL A 158 -0.50 4.93 -6.39
C VAL A 158 -0.46 5.37 -7.85
N PRO A 159 -0.57 4.44 -8.82
CA PRO A 159 -0.58 4.81 -10.22
C PRO A 159 -1.78 5.70 -10.52
N ALA A 160 -1.60 6.62 -11.47
CA ALA A 160 -2.71 7.33 -12.11
C ALA A 160 -3.48 6.34 -13.02
N VAL A 161 -4.13 5.36 -12.40
CA VAL A 161 -5.19 4.57 -13.04
C VAL A 161 -6.41 5.46 -13.25
N ASP A 162 -7.36 5.00 -14.06
CA ASP A 162 -8.70 5.60 -14.08
C ASP A 162 -9.14 5.82 -12.62
N PRO A 163 -9.47 7.05 -12.22
CA PRO A 163 -9.84 7.40 -10.85
C PRO A 163 -11.00 6.56 -10.31
N ARG A 164 -11.87 6.06 -11.20
CA ARG A 164 -12.94 5.10 -10.89
C ARG A 164 -12.41 3.73 -10.45
N GLN A 165 -11.13 3.45 -10.68
CA GLN A 165 -10.45 2.19 -10.39
C GLN A 165 -9.43 2.30 -9.25
N ILE A 166 -9.24 3.48 -8.64
CA ILE A 166 -8.36 3.65 -7.47
C ILE A 166 -8.86 2.79 -6.30
N PHE A 167 -10.17 2.71 -6.11
CA PHE A 167 -10.80 1.87 -5.11
C PHE A 167 -11.54 0.73 -5.80
N LEU A 168 -10.85 -0.40 -5.99
CA LEU A 168 -11.48 -1.59 -6.57
C LEU A 168 -12.36 -2.26 -5.52
N ALA A 169 -13.67 -2.30 -5.76
CA ALA A 169 -14.62 -2.93 -4.86
C ALA A 169 -14.26 -4.41 -4.59
N TRP A 170 -14.53 -4.88 -3.37
CA TRP A 170 -14.13 -6.21 -2.89
C TRP A 170 -14.62 -7.37 -3.76
N ASN A 171 -15.83 -7.28 -4.31
CA ASN A 171 -16.39 -8.26 -5.24
C ASN A 171 -15.54 -8.37 -6.52
N ALA A 172 -15.18 -7.24 -7.13
CA ALA A 172 -14.33 -7.19 -8.31
C ALA A 172 -12.91 -7.68 -7.99
N TYR A 173 -12.35 -7.29 -6.84
CA TYR A 173 -11.07 -7.79 -6.35
C TYR A 173 -11.05 -9.33 -6.23
N ASN A 174 -12.10 -9.92 -5.66
CA ASN A 174 -12.18 -11.38 -5.54
C ASN A 174 -12.28 -12.08 -6.89
N ILE A 175 -13.01 -11.51 -7.84
CA ILE A 175 -13.14 -12.09 -9.18
C ILE A 175 -11.76 -12.19 -9.85
N ILE A 176 -10.96 -11.12 -9.81
CA ILE A 176 -9.65 -11.09 -10.48
C ILE A 176 -8.56 -11.87 -9.73
N THR A 177 -8.76 -12.15 -8.44
CA THR A 177 -7.79 -12.88 -7.60
C THR A 177 -8.17 -14.34 -7.33
N SER A 178 -9.34 -14.80 -7.79
CA SER A 178 -9.79 -16.19 -7.57
C SER A 178 -9.07 -17.19 -8.47
N PRO A 179 -8.69 -18.39 -7.97
CA PRO A 179 -7.98 -19.41 -8.76
C PRO A 179 -8.76 -19.97 -9.96
N SER A 180 -10.08 -19.82 -9.98
CA SER A 180 -10.99 -20.30 -11.04
C SER A 180 -11.14 -19.34 -12.23
N GLY A 181 -10.60 -18.12 -12.14
CA GLY A 181 -10.44 -17.23 -13.29
C GLY A 181 -9.13 -17.55 -14.00
N GLY A 182 -9.21 -18.11 -15.21
CA GLY A 182 -8.09 -18.64 -16.00
C GLY A 182 -6.73 -17.99 -15.79
N GLY A 183 -5.77 -18.83 -15.33
CA GLY A 183 -4.35 -18.79 -15.61
C GLY A 183 -3.65 -17.42 -15.58
N LEU A 184 -3.12 -17.06 -14.42
CA LEU A 184 -1.75 -16.56 -14.20
C LEU A 184 -1.64 -16.23 -12.71
N SER A 185 -0.48 -16.48 -12.10
CA SER A 185 -0.10 -16.02 -10.75
C SER A 185 -0.07 -14.47 -10.61
N SER A 186 -0.66 -13.73 -11.55
CA SER A 186 -0.65 -12.28 -11.73
C SER A 186 -1.94 -11.57 -11.30
N GLY A 187 -2.91 -12.26 -10.69
CA GLY A 187 -4.29 -11.79 -10.47
C GLY A 187 -4.50 -10.51 -9.64
N SER A 188 -3.46 -9.96 -9.00
CA SER A 188 -3.54 -8.69 -8.25
C SER A 188 -2.83 -7.52 -8.92
N ARG A 189 -2.14 -7.71 -10.05
CA ARG A 189 -1.35 -6.66 -10.70
C ARG A 189 -2.29 -5.67 -11.38
N ALA A 190 -2.17 -4.39 -11.03
CA ALA A 190 -2.92 -3.35 -11.73
C ALA A 190 -2.27 -3.07 -13.09
N LYS A 191 -3.08 -2.90 -14.14
CA LYS A 191 -2.60 -2.42 -15.44
C LYS A 191 -2.22 -0.95 -15.30
N ALA A 192 -0.96 -0.67 -14.97
CA ALA A 192 -0.46 0.66 -14.72
C ALA A 192 1.03 0.78 -15.02
N HIS A 193 1.54 2.02 -15.11
CA HIS A 193 2.96 2.30 -15.27
C HIS A 193 3.80 1.67 -14.15
N CYS A 194 4.83 0.93 -14.55
CA CYS A 194 5.87 0.38 -13.68
C CYS A 194 6.80 1.50 -13.16
N LEU A 195 7.29 1.37 -11.92
CA LEU A 195 8.43 2.16 -11.46
C LEU A 195 9.72 1.41 -11.81
N PHE A 196 10.44 1.89 -12.81
CA PHE A 196 11.69 1.28 -13.24
C PHE A 196 12.85 1.59 -12.28
N LEU A 197 13.73 0.62 -12.13
CA LEU A 197 15.03 0.81 -11.49
C LEU A 197 16.04 1.21 -12.58
N PRO A 198 16.64 2.42 -12.53
CA PRO A 198 17.65 2.79 -13.49
C PRO A 198 18.91 1.91 -13.33
N GLY A 199 19.44 1.40 -14.44
CA GLY A 199 20.81 0.87 -14.52
C GLY A 199 21.07 -0.58 -14.08
N LEU A 200 20.04 -1.42 -13.89
CA LEU A 200 20.26 -2.82 -13.46
C LEU A 200 20.44 -3.84 -14.59
N PHE A 201 20.21 -3.47 -15.86
CA PHE A 201 20.50 -4.32 -17.02
C PHE A 201 20.94 -3.48 -18.22
N HIS A 202 22.19 -3.06 -18.23
CA HIS A 202 22.97 -2.87 -19.46
C HIS A 202 24.31 -3.59 -19.23
N THR A 203 24.36 -4.84 -19.65
CA THR A 203 25.60 -5.54 -20.01
C THR A 203 25.50 -5.86 -21.50
#